data_AF-A0A5A5S6X3-F1
#
_entry.id   AF-A0A5A5S6X3-F1
#
_cell.length_a   1.000
_cell.length_b   1.000
_cell.length_c   1.000
_cell.angle_alpha   90.00
_cell.angle_beta   90.00
_cell.angle_gamma   90.00
#
_symmetry.space_group_name_H-M   'P 1'
#
loop_
_entity.id
_entity.type
_entity.pdbx_description
1 polymer ?
#
loop_
_entity_poly.entity_id
_entity_poly.type
_entity_poly.pdbx_seq_one_letter_code
_entity_poly.pdbx_strand_id
1 'polypeptide(L)'
;MTAFTENDLKRLENLIINGQKAIETRLTSLENGQKAIENSIGEIKREIQVLEIGQTEIKGEIRTLDAKITGLNERVQLIEASVGKIPDLAEKIGGVKNWIRGK
;
A
#
# COMPACT_ATOMS: atom_id res chain seq x y z
N MET A 1 -23.82 -72.45 4.28
CA MET A 1 -22.89 -71.30 4.25
C MET A 1 -21.71 -71.69 3.37
N THR A 2 -21.46 -70.95 2.29
CA THR A 2 -20.24 -71.13 1.49
C THR A 2 -19.07 -70.55 2.27
N ALA A 3 -18.05 -71.36 2.55
CA ALA A 3 -16.84 -70.88 3.22
C ALA A 3 -16.08 -69.92 2.30
N PHE A 4 -15.46 -68.88 2.86
CA PHE A 4 -14.54 -68.02 2.13
C PHE A 4 -13.34 -68.84 1.65
N THR A 5 -12.96 -68.64 0.40
CA THR A 5 -11.78 -69.28 -0.18
C THR A 5 -10.53 -68.44 0.09
N GLU A 6 -9.36 -69.05 0.03
CA GLU A 6 -8.08 -68.34 0.08
C GLU A 6 -7.98 -67.25 -1.01
N ASN A 7 -8.64 -67.46 -2.15
CA ASN A 7 -8.70 -66.48 -3.23
C ASN A 7 -9.51 -65.23 -2.85
N ASP A 8 -10.58 -65.37 -2.06
CA ASP A 8 -11.35 -64.24 -1.55
C ASP A 8 -10.52 -63.40 -0.57
N LEU A 9 -9.73 -64.06 0.28
CA LEU A 9 -8.81 -63.40 1.20
C LEU A 9 -7.71 -62.63 0.44
N LYS A 10 -7.10 -63.24 -0.57
CA LYS A 10 -6.09 -62.58 -1.42
C LYS A 10 -6.65 -61.37 -2.16
N ARG A 11 -7.88 -61.45 -2.65
CA ARG A 11 -8.57 -60.31 -3.29
C ARG A 11 -8.78 -59.17 -2.31
N LEU A 12 -9.22 -59.48 -1.09
CA LEU A 12 -9.42 -58.48 -0.04
C LEU A 12 -8.10 -57.82 0.36
N GLU A 13 -7.05 -58.60 0.58
CA GLU A 13 -5.70 -58.11 0.89
C GLU A 13 -5.20 -57.14 -0.20
N ASN A 14 -5.31 -57.53 -1.47
CA ASN A 14 -4.93 -56.68 -2.59
C ASN A 14 -5.73 -55.37 -2.64
N LEU A 15 -7.04 -55.42 -2.38
CA LEU A 15 -7.88 -54.22 -2.33
C LEU A 15 -7.44 -53.28 -1.19
N ILE A 16 -7.14 -53.82 -0.02
CA ILE A 16 -6.68 -53.05 1.14
C ILE A 16 -5.33 -52.39 0.83
N ILE A 17 -4.35 -53.16 0.33
CA ILE A 17 -3.01 -52.64 -0.01
C ILE A 17 -3.10 -51.54 -1.06
N ASN A 18 -3.89 -51.75 -2.12
CA ASN A 18 -4.04 -50.75 -3.18
C ASN A 18 -4.77 -49.50 -2.69
N GLY A 19 -5.79 -49.66 -1.84
CA GLY A 19 -6.48 -48.56 -1.18
C GLY A 19 -5.54 -47.74 -0.30
N GLN A 20 -4.70 -48.39 0.50
CA GLN A 20 -3.72 -47.72 1.35
C GLN A 20 -2.67 -46.95 0.54
N LYS A 21 -2.12 -47.53 -0.52
CA LYS A 21 -1.17 -46.84 -1.42
C LYS A 21 -1.79 -45.61 -2.08
N ALA A 22 -3.05 -45.71 -2.49
CA ALA A 22 -3.78 -44.59 -3.07
C ALA A 22 -4.02 -43.47 -2.04
N ILE A 23 -4.34 -43.82 -0.79
CA ILE A 23 -4.49 -42.87 0.32
C ILE A 23 -3.16 -42.19 0.63
N GLU A 24 -2.07 -42.94 0.75
CA GLU A 24 -0.73 -42.41 1.02
C GLU A 24 -0.30 -41.40 -0.06
N THR A 25 -0.49 -41.75 -1.33
CA THR A 25 -0.20 -40.85 -2.47
C THR A 25 -1.00 -39.54 -2.39
N ARG A 26 -2.29 -39.63 -2.02
CA ARG A 26 -3.16 -38.46 -1.86
C ARG A 26 -2.74 -37.62 -0.66
N LEU A 27 -2.35 -38.23 0.45
CA LEU A 27 -1.88 -37.52 1.65
C LEU A 27 -0.58 -36.77 1.35
N THR A 28 0.41 -37.41 0.73
CA THR A 28 1.65 -36.72 0.31
C THR A 28 1.36 -35.55 -0.63
N SER A 29 0.42 -35.70 -1.55
CA SER A 29 0.02 -34.61 -2.46
C SER A 29 -0.63 -33.45 -1.71
N LEU A 30 -1.48 -33.73 -0.72
CA LEU A 30 -2.11 -32.72 0.13
C LEU A 30 -1.08 -31.99 1.01
N GLU A 31 -0.14 -32.72 1.62
CA GLU A 31 0.96 -32.13 2.41
C GLU A 31 1.82 -31.18 1.57
N ASN A 32 2.15 -31.58 0.33
CA ASN A 32 2.88 -30.72 -0.59
C ASN A 32 2.07 -29.48 -0.98
N GLY A 33 0.77 -29.65 -1.26
CA GLY A 33 -0.14 -28.54 -1.52
C GLY A 33 -0.25 -27.56 -0.35
N GLN A 34 -0.32 -28.08 0.87
CA GLN A 34 -0.35 -27.27 2.09
C GLN A 34 0.94 -26.46 2.26
N LYS A 35 2.11 -27.08 2.09
CA LYS A 35 3.40 -26.37 2.15
C LYS A 35 3.50 -25.25 1.11
N ALA A 36 3.00 -25.48 -0.11
CA ALA A 36 2.97 -24.46 -1.13
C ALA A 36 2.08 -23.27 -0.73
N ILE A 37 0.89 -23.54 -0.17
CA ILE A 37 -0.01 -22.50 0.35
C ILE A 37 0.63 -21.72 1.49
N GLU A 38 1.28 -22.40 2.45
CA GLU A 38 1.97 -21.76 3.57
C GLU A 38 3.07 -20.81 3.08
N ASN A 39 3.85 -21.22 2.08
CA ASN A 39 4.88 -20.38 1.46
C ASN A 39 4.26 -19.14 0.79
N SER A 40 3.21 -19.32 -0.03
CA SER A 40 2.53 -18.20 -0.69
C SER A 40 1.91 -17.22 0.32
N ILE A 41 1.34 -17.71 1.42
CA ILE A 41 0.83 -16.86 2.51
C ILE A 41 1.99 -16.07 3.15
N GLY A 42 3.15 -16.70 3.32
CA GLY A 42 4.36 -16.04 3.81
C GLY A 42 4.86 -14.91 2.89
N GLU A 43 4.78 -15.10 1.57
CA GLU A 43 5.09 -14.08 0.57
C GLU A 43 4.12 -12.91 0.61
N ILE A 44 2.81 -13.21 0.57
CA ILE A 44 1.75 -12.19 0.64
C ILE A 44 1.89 -11.32 1.90
N LYS A 45 2.19 -11.93 3.06
CA LYS A 45 2.44 -11.17 4.30
C LYS A 45 3.61 -10.20 4.18
N ARG A 46 4.71 -10.62 3.53
CA ARG A 46 5.88 -9.74 3.31
C ARG A 46 5.54 -8.59 2.35
N GLU A 47 4.81 -8.86 1.27
CA GLU A 47 4.37 -7.82 0.34
C GLU A 47 3.44 -6.81 1.00
N ILE A 48 2.49 -7.27 1.83
CA ILE A 48 1.61 -6.39 2.62
C ILE A 48 2.44 -5.47 3.53
N GLN A 49 3.45 -5.99 4.23
CA GLN A 49 4.32 -5.17 5.08
C GLN A 49 5.07 -4.08 4.28
N VAL A 50 5.56 -4.41 3.09
CA VAL A 50 6.22 -3.42 2.21
C VAL A 50 5.22 -2.33 1.79
N LEU A 51 4.00 -2.71 1.43
CA LEU A 51 2.94 -1.76 1.06
C LEU A 51 2.54 -0.85 2.23
N GLU A 52 2.47 -1.38 3.45
CA GLU A 52 2.17 -0.60 4.66
C GLU A 52 3.26 0.45 4.95
N ILE A 53 4.53 0.09 4.78
CA ILE A 53 5.66 1.01 4.90
C ILE A 53 5.55 2.11 3.85
N GLY A 54 5.38 1.75 2.57
CA GLY A 54 5.24 2.72 1.49
C GLY A 54 4.05 3.67 1.69
N GLN A 55 2.92 3.16 2.20
CA GLN A 55 1.76 4.01 2.52
C GLN A 55 2.07 5.00 3.65
N THR A 56 2.87 4.58 4.63
CA THR A 56 3.29 5.46 5.74
C THR A 56 4.21 6.57 5.26
N GLU A 57 5.15 6.26 4.38
CA GLU A 57 6.06 7.22 3.75
C GLU A 57 5.30 8.25 2.92
N ILE A 58 4.40 7.81 2.03
CA ILE A 58 3.55 8.69 1.22
C ILE A 58 2.70 9.62 2.10
N LYS A 59 2.13 9.12 3.20
CA LYS A 59 1.40 9.96 4.16
C LYS A 59 2.31 11.02 4.80
N GLY A 60 3.60 10.72 5.01
CA GLY A 60 4.59 11.68 5.50
C GLY A 60 4.91 12.77 4.47
N GLU A 61 5.10 12.38 3.20
CA GLU A 61 5.33 13.31 2.10
C GLU A 61 4.16 14.26 1.88
N ILE A 62 2.92 13.75 1.91
CA ILE A 62 1.70 14.55 1.79
C ILE A 62 1.65 15.64 2.88
N ARG A 63 1.89 15.27 4.15
CA ARG A 63 1.93 16.26 5.26
C ARG A 63 3.00 17.33 5.04
N THR A 64 4.14 16.95 4.48
CA THR A 64 5.23 17.89 4.16
C THR A 64 4.82 18.84 3.03
N LEU A 65 4.13 18.34 2.01
CA LEU A 65 3.60 19.15 0.92
C LEU A 65 2.51 20.12 1.41
N ASP A 66 1.59 19.67 2.26
CA ASP A 66 0.56 20.51 2.86
C ASP A 66 1.15 21.68 3.65
N ALA A 67 2.20 21.41 4.45
CA ALA A 67 2.92 22.46 5.18
C ALA A 67 3.59 23.47 4.23
N LYS A 68 4.21 23.00 3.14
CA LYS A 68 4.82 23.88 2.13
C LYS A 68 3.77 24.73 1.41
N ILE A 69 2.63 24.16 1.04
CA ILE A 69 1.52 24.88 0.40
C ILE A 69 0.97 25.95 1.34
N THR A 70 0.81 25.63 2.63
CA THR A 70 0.37 26.59 3.66
C THR A 70 1.35 27.77 3.75
N GLY A 71 2.65 27.50 3.86
CA GLY A 71 3.66 28.57 3.90
C GLY A 71 3.76 29.38 2.60
N LEU A 72 3.50 28.78 1.44
CA LEU A 72 3.41 29.52 0.17
C LEU A 72 2.19 30.45 0.17
N ASN A 73 1.03 29.99 0.64
CA ASN A 73 -0.18 30.82 0.74
C ASN A 73 0.04 32.04 1.64
N GLU A 74 0.67 31.86 2.80
CA GLU A 74 1.00 32.97 3.71
C GLU A 74 1.92 34.00 3.04
N ARG A 75 2.95 33.53 2.31
CA ARG A 75 3.86 34.41 1.57
C ARG A 75 3.15 35.17 0.46
N VAL A 76 2.23 34.52 -0.26
CA VAL A 76 1.41 35.18 -1.30
C VAL A 76 0.54 36.27 -0.67
N GLN A 77 -0.13 36.01 0.46
CA GLN A 77 -0.94 37.01 1.16
C GLN A 77 -0.10 38.23 1.59
N LEU A 78 1.13 38.02 2.08
CA LEU A 78 2.04 39.11 2.43
C LEU A 78 2.45 39.95 1.21
N ILE A 79 2.70 39.29 0.08
CA ILE A 79 3.00 39.95 -1.19
C ILE A 79 1.80 40.76 -1.66
N GLU A 80 0.60 40.18 -1.68
CA GLU A 80 -0.64 40.85 -2.07
C GLU A 80 -0.88 42.09 -1.20
N ALA A 81 -0.70 41.99 0.12
CA ALA A 81 -0.82 43.12 1.03
C ALA A 81 0.22 44.22 0.78
N SER A 82 1.44 43.84 0.37
CA SER A 82 2.51 44.80 0.05
C SER A 82 2.27 45.49 -1.28
N VAL A 83 1.86 44.74 -2.30
CA VAL A 83 1.49 45.25 -3.64
C VAL A 83 0.28 46.17 -3.55
N GLY A 84 -0.70 45.85 -2.70
CA GLY A 84 -1.87 46.68 -2.46
C GLY A 84 -1.57 48.08 -1.94
N LYS A 85 -0.39 48.32 -1.34
CA LYS A 85 0.05 49.65 -0.85
C LYS A 85 0.71 50.51 -1.93
N ILE A 86 1.04 49.94 -3.09
CA ILE A 86 1.74 50.65 -4.17
C ILE A 86 0.94 51.87 -4.69
N PRO A 87 -0.38 51.79 -4.93
CA PRO A 87 -1.16 52.94 -5.40
C PRO A 87 -1.08 54.15 -4.45
N ASP A 88 -1.29 53.95 -3.14
CA ASP A 88 -1.20 55.01 -2.13
C ASP A 88 0.19 55.66 -2.08
N LEU A 89 1.24 54.84 -2.19
CA LEU A 89 2.61 55.34 -2.24
C LEU A 89 2.87 56.15 -3.52
N ALA A 90 2.37 55.67 -4.65
CA ALA A 90 2.48 56.37 -5.93
C ALA A 90 1.76 57.74 -5.89
N GLU A 91 0.58 57.81 -5.28
CA GLU A 91 -0.16 59.07 -5.07
C GLU A 91 0.64 60.05 -4.20
N LYS A 92 1.15 59.60 -3.05
CA LYS A 92 1.96 60.43 -2.15
C LYS A 92 3.22 60.98 -2.83
N ILE A 93 3.90 60.15 -3.63
CA ILE A 93 5.07 60.58 -4.41
C ILE A 93 4.68 61.66 -5.43
N GLY A 94 3.54 61.49 -6.12
CA GLY A 94 2.99 62.50 -7.02
C GLY A 94 2.74 63.84 -6.32
N GLY A 95 2.14 63.81 -5.13
CA GLY A 95 1.89 64.99 -4.29
C GLY A 95 3.19 65.73 -3.92
N VAL A 96 4.21 65.00 -3.44
CA VAL A 96 5.51 65.57 -3.10
C VAL A 96 6.18 66.22 -4.32
N LYS A 97 6.13 65.55 -5.48
CA LYS A 97 6.71 66.05 -6.73
C LYS A 97 6.07 67.37 -7.19
N ASN A 98 4.75 67.51 -7.01
CA ASN A 98 4.04 68.75 -7.34
C ASN A 98 4.38 69.87 -6.35
N TRP A 99 4.48 69.56 -5.06
CA TRP A 99 4.87 70.53 -4.02
C TRP A 99 6.27 71.13 -4.27
N ILE A 100 7.24 70.31 -4.65
CA ILE A 100 8.60 70.76 -4.96
C ILE A 100 8.62 71.72 -6.15
N ARG A 101 7.76 71.53 -7.16
CA ARG A 101 7.71 72.36 -8.38
C ARG A 101 6.95 73.67 -8.23
N GLY A 102 6.04 73.73 -7.25
CA GLY A 102 5.26 74.93 -6.95
C GLY A 102 5.94 75.87 -5.96
N LYS A 103 7.10 75.48 -5.43
CA LYS A 103 8.06 76.35 -4.73
C LYS A 103 9.14 76.81 -5.69
#